data_AF-A0A435YEU3-F1
#
_entry.id   AF-A0A435YEU3-F1
#
_cell.length_a   1.000
_cell.length_b   1.000
_cell.length_c   1.000
_cell.angle_alpha   90.00
_cell.angle_beta   90.00
_cell.angle_gamma   90.00
#
_symmetry.space_group_name_H-M   'P 1'
#
loop_
_entity.id
_entity.type
_entity.pdbx_description
1 polymer ?
#
loop_
_entity_poly.entity_id
_entity_poly.type
_entity_poly.pdbx_seq_one_letter_code
_entity_poly.pdbx_strand_id
1 'polypeptide(L)'
;HRLDKDADVPWEDEKFIYVAASRDGPTSHQARVLAPPKSGSGKVLLKLCQDDGTAAERLFTKRDGADFKLARRLDWGDRLDNIAK
;
A
#
# COMPACT_ATOMS: atom_id res chain seq x y z
N HIS A 1 28.90 26.88 -18.21
CA HIS A 1 27.88 26.59 -17.17
C HIS A 1 27.12 25.26 -17.39
N ARG A 2 26.90 24.77 -18.62
CA ARG A 2 26.31 23.43 -18.90
C ARG A 2 27.31 22.25 -18.98
N LEU A 3 28.60 22.50 -18.79
CA LEU A 3 29.67 21.48 -18.85
C LEU A 3 30.35 21.20 -17.50
N ASP A 4 29.90 21.85 -16.43
CA ASP A 4 30.54 21.81 -15.10
C ASP A 4 29.69 21.09 -14.04
N LYS A 5 28.46 20.69 -14.39
CA LYS A 5 27.52 20.08 -13.46
C LYS A 5 26.90 18.85 -14.11
N ASP A 6 27.48 17.70 -13.80
CA ASP A 6 27.03 16.34 -14.14
C ASP A 6 25.67 16.03 -13.47
N ALA A 7 24.63 16.80 -13.77
CA ALA A 7 23.31 16.65 -13.19
C ALA A 7 22.24 16.78 -14.28
N ASP A 8 21.81 15.61 -14.77
CA ASP A 8 20.63 15.45 -15.61
C ASP A 8 19.58 14.71 -14.78
N VAL A 9 18.60 15.44 -14.25
CA VAL A 9 17.32 14.86 -13.83
C VAL A 9 16.26 15.44 -14.76
N PRO A 10 15.88 14.74 -15.84
CA PRO A 10 14.97 15.26 -16.86
C PRO A 10 13.50 15.26 -16.44
N TRP A 11 13.20 15.05 -15.15
CA TRP A 11 11.84 15.09 -14.62
C TRP A 11 11.77 16.00 -13.39
N GLU A 12 10.78 16.90 -13.41
CA GLU A 12 10.35 17.64 -12.24
C GLU A 12 9.48 16.72 -11.38
N ASP A 13 9.76 16.61 -10.07
CA ASP A 13 8.90 15.89 -9.10
C ASP A 13 7.67 16.75 -8.75
N GLU A 14 6.82 17.01 -9.75
CA GLU A 14 5.58 17.74 -9.53
C GLU A 14 4.55 16.83 -8.87
N LYS A 15 3.99 17.27 -7.73
CA LYS A 15 2.99 16.49 -6.99
C LYS A 15 1.63 16.63 -7.68
N PHE A 16 1.14 15.55 -8.29
CA PHE A 16 -0.21 15.49 -8.87
C PHE A 16 -1.22 14.85 -7.92
N ILE A 17 -2.49 15.23 -8.06
CA ILE A 17 -3.64 14.58 -7.41
C ILE A 17 -4.61 14.16 -8.53
N TYR A 18 -5.13 12.93 -8.47
CA TYR A 18 -6.10 12.40 -9.42
C TYR A 18 -7.40 12.04 -8.70
N VAL A 19 -8.53 12.22 -9.37
CA VAL A 19 -9.85 11.77 -8.91
C VAL A 19 -10.48 10.91 -10.01
N ALA A 20 -10.96 9.73 -9.64
CA ALA A 20 -11.75 8.86 -10.50
C ALA A 20 -13.15 8.71 -9.88
N ALA A 21 -14.20 8.88 -10.68
CA ALA A 21 -15.58 8.79 -10.23
C ALA A 21 -16.40 7.91 -11.18
N SER A 22 -17.32 7.12 -10.62
CA SER A 22 -18.27 6.26 -11.35
C SER A 22 -19.68 6.44 -10.80
N ARG A 23 -20.69 6.15 -11.62
CA ARG A 23 -22.10 6.03 -11.17
C ARG A 23 -22.37 4.68 -10.51
N ASP A 24 -21.59 3.66 -10.87
CA ASP A 24 -21.72 2.33 -10.30
C ASP A 24 -21.03 2.28 -8.94
N GLY A 25 -21.69 1.62 -7.97
CA GLY A 25 -21.11 1.37 -6.66
C GLY A 25 -19.86 0.48 -6.75
N PRO A 26 -18.96 0.52 -5.76
CA PRO A 26 -17.79 -0.33 -5.75
C PRO A 26 -18.22 -1.80 -5.76
N THR A 27 -17.69 -2.58 -6.70
CA THR A 27 -17.70 -4.04 -6.55
C THR A 27 -17.00 -4.38 -5.24
N SER A 28 -17.55 -5.31 -4.45
CA SER A 28 -16.85 -5.79 -3.24
C SER A 28 -15.45 -6.25 -3.64
N HIS A 29 -14.44 -5.70 -2.97
CA HIS A 29 -13.04 -5.96 -3.24
C HIS A 29 -12.34 -6.30 -1.94
N GLN A 30 -11.40 -7.24 -1.98
CA GLN A 30 -10.51 -7.46 -0.85
C GLN A 30 -9.73 -6.18 -0.54
N ALA A 31 -9.47 -5.96 0.76
CA ALA A 31 -8.64 -4.87 1.24
C ALA A 31 -7.29 -4.85 0.50
N ARG A 32 -6.87 -3.68 0.03
CA ARG A 32 -5.60 -3.48 -0.70
C ARG A 32 -4.61 -2.67 0.11
N VAL A 33 -3.34 -2.96 -0.07
CA VAL A 33 -2.22 -2.20 0.50
C VAL A 33 -2.12 -0.86 -0.23
N LEU A 34 -2.41 0.23 0.47
CA LEU A 34 -2.48 1.60 -0.08
C LEU A 34 -1.14 2.34 -0.06
N ALA A 35 -0.15 1.83 0.67
CA ALA A 35 1.17 2.42 0.79
C ALA A 35 2.23 1.33 1.02
N PRO A 36 3.50 1.56 0.68
CA PRO A 36 4.58 0.62 0.96
C PRO A 36 4.53 0.05 2.40
N PRO A 37 4.52 -1.29 2.57
CA PRO A 37 4.48 -1.94 3.87
C PRO A 37 5.61 -1.48 4.80
N LYS A 38 5.27 -1.14 6.05
CA LYS A 38 6.28 -0.81 7.07
C LYS A 38 6.70 -2.09 7.80
N SER A 39 7.75 -2.74 7.30
CA SER A 39 8.28 -3.98 7.86
C SER A 39 9.26 -3.73 9.01
N GLY A 40 9.24 -4.60 10.01
CA GLY A 40 10.19 -4.62 11.12
C GLY A 40 10.47 -6.04 11.63
N SER A 41 11.37 -6.18 12.60
CA SER A 41 11.69 -7.51 13.16
C SER A 41 10.45 -8.14 13.80
N GLY A 42 9.89 -9.14 13.12
CA GLY A 42 8.71 -9.89 13.57
C GLY A 42 7.38 -9.13 13.53
N LYS A 43 7.30 -8.04 12.75
CA LYS A 43 6.07 -7.29 12.53
C LYS A 43 6.01 -6.66 11.14
N VAL A 44 4.81 -6.43 10.64
CA VAL A 44 4.55 -5.64 9.43
C VAL A 44 3.28 -4.82 9.66
N LEU A 45 3.35 -3.53 9.36
CA LEU A 45 2.19 -2.63 9.41
C LEU A 45 1.76 -2.32 7.98
N LEU A 46 0.51 -2.64 7.66
CA LEU A 46 -0.09 -2.43 6.34
C LEU A 46 -1.13 -1.31 6.42
N LYS A 47 -1.06 -0.32 5.53
CA LYS A 47 -2.16 0.63 5.33
C LYS A 47 -3.14 0.03 4.34
N LEU A 48 -4.37 -0.23 4.75
CA LEU A 48 -5.38 -0.95 3.96
C LEU A 48 -6.60 -0.09 3.68
N CYS A 49 -7.23 -0.25 2.51
CA CYS A 49 -8.62 0.19 2.32
C CYS A 49 -9.58 -0.79 2.98
N GLN A 50 -10.69 -0.27 3.49
CA GLN A 50 -11.75 -1.00 4.16
C GLN A 50 -13.03 -0.97 3.31
N ASP A 51 -13.93 -1.91 3.58
CA ASP A 51 -15.21 -2.04 2.87
C ASP A 51 -16.14 -0.83 3.10
N ASP A 52 -15.94 -0.08 4.19
CA ASP A 52 -16.67 1.16 4.50
C ASP A 52 -16.09 2.40 3.79
N GLY A 53 -15.10 2.20 2.90
CA GLY A 53 -14.44 3.27 2.15
C GLY A 53 -13.36 4.01 2.93
N THR A 54 -13.08 3.62 4.18
CA THR A 54 -12.01 4.22 4.99
C THR A 54 -10.65 3.55 4.72
N ALA A 55 -9.59 4.19 5.18
CA ALA A 55 -8.25 3.61 5.20
C ALA A 55 -7.74 3.49 6.64
N ALA A 56 -7.20 2.34 7.01
CA ALA A 56 -6.67 2.10 8.35
C ALA A 56 -5.32 1.36 8.30
N GLU A 57 -4.48 1.58 9.31
CA GLU A 57 -3.27 0.77 9.50
C GLU A 57 -3.62 -0.51 10.29
N ARG A 58 -3.15 -1.66 9.82
CA ARG A 58 -3.31 -2.96 10.49
C ARG A 58 -1.96 -3.58 10.75
N LEU A 59 -1.72 -3.94 12.01
CA LEU A 59 -0.48 -4.56 12.47
C LEU A 59 -0.60 -6.09 12.42
N PHE A 60 0.37 -6.73 11.80
CA PHE A 60 0.58 -8.16 11.85
C PHE A 60 1.93 -8.45 12.51
N THR A 61 1.97 -9.47 13.36
CA THR A 61 3.11 -9.85 14.17
C THR A 61 3.37 -11.34 14.06
N LYS A 62 4.56 -11.81 14.44
CA LYS A 62 4.88 -13.26 14.44
C LYS A 62 3.83 -14.14 15.16
N ARG A 63 3.07 -13.59 16.12
CA ARG A 63 2.02 -14.31 16.85
C ARG A 63 0.82 -14.64 15.97
N ASP A 64 0.59 -13.86 14.92
CA ASP A 64 -0.51 -14.04 13.96
C ASP A 64 -0.21 -15.14 12.93
N GLY A 65 0.92 -15.84 13.07
CA GLY A 65 1.19 -17.11 12.38
C GLY A 65 1.10 -17.02 10.85
N ALA A 66 0.07 -17.65 10.28
CA ALA A 66 -0.16 -17.68 8.83
C ALA A 66 -0.45 -16.29 8.26
N ASP A 67 -1.23 -15.47 8.96
CA ASP A 67 -1.59 -14.12 8.53
C ASP A 67 -0.35 -13.22 8.47
N PHE A 68 0.57 -13.37 9.41
CA PHE A 68 1.85 -12.66 9.36
C PHE A 68 2.73 -13.11 8.19
N LYS A 69 2.75 -14.42 7.89
CA LYS A 69 3.51 -14.94 6.73
C LYS A 69 2.95 -14.41 5.42
N LEU A 70 1.62 -14.27 5.31
CA LEU A 70 0.95 -13.65 4.17
C LEU A 70 1.26 -12.15 4.11
N ALA A 71 0.94 -11.40 5.17
CA ALA A 71 1.07 -9.95 5.24
C ALA A 71 2.51 -9.47 4.98
N ARG A 72 3.52 -10.21 5.45
CA ARG A 72 4.94 -9.92 5.22
C ARG A 72 5.33 -9.94 3.74
N ARG A 73 4.58 -10.66 2.89
CA ARG A 73 4.90 -10.86 1.47
C ARG A 73 4.16 -9.89 0.55
N LEU A 74 3.17 -9.16 1.07
CA LEU A 74 2.44 -8.18 0.28
C LEU A 74 3.28 -6.95 0.04
N ASP A 75 3.10 -6.33 -1.12
CA ASP A 75 3.67 -5.05 -1.52
C ASP A 75 2.57 -4.01 -1.82
N TRP A 76 2.96 -2.79 -2.15
CA TRP A 76 2.04 -1.72 -2.50
C TRP A 76 1.15 -2.10 -3.69
N GLY A 77 -0.17 -1.98 -3.51
CA GLY A 77 -1.18 -2.33 -4.52
C GLY A 77 -1.71 -3.77 -4.41
N ASP A 78 -1.01 -4.64 -3.68
CA ASP A 78 -1.44 -6.02 -3.46
C ASP A 78 -2.73 -6.09 -2.65
N ARG A 79 -3.46 -7.19 -2.86
CA ARG A 79 -4.67 -7.53 -2.12
C ARG A 79 -4.32 -8.40 -0.92
N LEU A 80 -5.00 -8.15 0.18
CA LEU A 80 -4.96 -8.96 1.37
C LEU A 80 -6.04 -10.03 1.28
N ASP A 81 -5.68 -11.15 0.66
CA ASP A 81 -6.60 -12.26 0.43
C ASP A 81 -6.62 -13.19 1.65
N ASN A 82 -7.81 -13.61 2.08
CA ASN A 82 -7.99 -14.72 3.01
C ASN A 82 -7.23 -14.58 4.35
N ILE A 83 -7.63 -13.60 5.16
CA ILE A 83 -7.31 -13.62 6.59
C ILE A 83 -8.36 -14.47 7.29
N ALA A 84 -7.93 -15.41 8.15
CA ALA A 84 -8.84 -16.08 9.07
C ALA A 84 -9.43 -15.05 10.04
N LYS A 85 -10.74 -14.81 9.96
CA LYS A 85 -11.46 -13.90 10.86
C LYS A 85 -11.40 -14.41 12.30
#